data_AF-A0A1Q3UQL4-F1
#
_entry.id   AF-A0A1Q3UQL4-F1
#
_cell.length_a   1.000
_cell.length_b   1.000
_cell.length_c   1.000
_cell.angle_alpha   90.00
_cell.angle_beta   90.00
_cell.angle_gamma   90.00
#
_symmetry.space_group_name_H-M   'P 1'
#
loop_
_entity.id
_entity.type
_entity.pdbx_description
1 polymer ?
#
loop_
_entity_poly.entity_id
_entity_poly.type
_entity_poly.pdbx_seq_one_letter_code
_entity_poly.pdbx_strand_id
1 'polypeptide(L)' 'MTTQTPPADADKLRAKPPISPAEIERRRKQVEAAKAEERLEGIQPSPVADEIFAAYIRGEIKAEDLVEVCKKAMRET' A
#
# COMPACT_ATOMS: atom_id res chain seq x y z
N MET A 1 -35.65 11.19 18.67
CA MET A 1 -34.43 10.38 18.49
C MET A 1 -34.33 10.10 16.99
N THR A 2 -33.58 10.93 16.26
CA THR A 2 -33.54 10.85 14.79
C THR A 2 -32.36 9.97 14.39
N THR A 3 -32.65 8.80 13.86
CA THR A 3 -31.66 7.86 13.32
C THR A 3 -31.08 8.45 12.03
N GLN A 4 -29.84 8.93 12.09
CA GLN A 4 -29.12 9.37 10.91
C GLN A 4 -28.60 8.12 10.19
N THR A 5 -29.34 7.69 9.16
CA THR A 5 -28.85 6.71 8.17
C THR A 5 -27.60 7.30 7.52
N PRO A 6 -26.44 6.60 7.51
CA PRO A 6 -25.29 7.09 6.77
C PRO A 6 -25.62 7.13 5.27
N PRO A 7 -25.14 8.15 4.52
CA PRO A 7 -25.41 8.24 3.10
C PRO A 7 -24.85 7.03 2.36
N ALA A 8 -25.72 6.38 1.58
CA ALA A 8 -25.45 5.21 0.74
C ALA A 8 -24.43 5.45 -0.40
N ASP A 9 -23.81 6.63 -0.44
CA ASP A 9 -22.85 7.05 -1.47
C ASP A 9 -21.38 7.02 -0.99
N ALA A 10 -21.10 6.74 0.29
CA ALA A 10 -19.72 6.55 0.75
C ALA A 10 -19.07 5.27 0.20
N ASP A 11 -19.87 4.33 -0.31
CA ASP A 11 -19.40 3.06 -0.88
C ASP A 11 -18.85 3.21 -2.32
N LYS A 12 -19.24 4.28 -3.03
CA LYS A 12 -18.90 4.48 -4.45
C LYS A 12 -17.50 5.04 -4.72
N LEU A 13 -16.74 5.41 -3.70
CA LEU A 13 -15.34 5.84 -3.84
C LEU A 13 -14.33 4.71 -3.66
N ARG A 14 -14.79 3.48 -3.40
CA ARG A 14 -13.93 2.29 -3.55
C ARG A 14 -13.85 1.93 -5.02
N ALA A 15 -13.12 2.75 -5.78
CA ALA A 15 -12.72 2.40 -7.13
C ALA A 15 -12.15 0.97 -7.09
N LYS A 16 -12.67 0.09 -7.95
CA LYS A 16 -12.15 -1.26 -8.08
C LYS A 16 -10.63 -1.15 -8.26
N PRO A 17 -9.82 -1.88 -7.47
CA PRO A 17 -8.37 -1.81 -7.61
C PRO A 17 -7.97 -2.05 -9.07
N PRO A 18 -6.99 -1.31 -9.60
CA PRO A 18 -6.53 -1.44 -10.98
C PRO A 18 -5.97 -2.83 -11.32
N ILE A 19 -5.70 -3.66 -10.31
CA ILE A 19 -5.16 -5.01 -10.43
C ILE A 19 -6.09 -6.06 -9.82
N SER A 20 -5.86 -7.33 -10.17
CA SER A 20 -6.69 -8.44 -9.69
C SER A 20 -6.50 -8.69 -8.18
N PRO A 21 -7.52 -9.26 -7.48
CA PRO A 21 -7.37 -9.65 -6.08
C PRO A 21 -6.20 -10.61 -5.83
N ALA A 22 -5.93 -11.52 -6.77
CA ALA A 22 -4.80 -12.43 -6.68
C ALA A 22 -3.44 -11.70 -6.75
N GLU A 23 -3.32 -10.68 -7.59
CA GLU A 23 -2.10 -9.86 -7.65
C GLU A 23 -1.95 -8.98 -6.39
N ILE A 24 -3.04 -8.46 -5.83
CA ILE A 24 -3.02 -7.76 -4.54
C ILE A 24 -2.48 -8.69 -3.44
N GLU A 25 -2.99 -9.91 -3.35
CA GLU A 25 -2.54 -10.88 -2.36
C GLU A 25 -1.07 -11.24 -2.56
N ARG A 26 -0.63 -11.46 -3.81
CA ARG A 26 0.77 -11.70 -4.15
C ARG A 26 1.66 -10.55 -3.68
N ARG A 27 1.29 -9.30 -3.96
CA ARG A 27 2.05 -8.11 -3.55
C ARG A 27 2.09 -7.94 -2.04
N ARG A 28 0.98 -8.23 -1.33
CA ARG A 28 0.96 -8.22 0.14
C ARG A 28 1.97 -9.21 0.71
N LYS A 29 2.00 -10.44 0.21
CA LYS A 29 2.98 -11.45 0.65
C LYS A 29 4.42 -11.01 0.42
N GLN A 30 4.70 -10.36 -0.72
CA GLN A 30 6.04 -9.82 -1.00
C GLN A 30 6.44 -8.72 -0.01
N VAL A 31 5.57 -7.75 0.25
CA VAL A 31 5.85 -6.66 1.19
C VAL A 31 6.03 -7.19 2.62
N GLU A 32 5.18 -8.13 3.06
CA GLU A 32 5.32 -8.73 4.39
C GLU A 32 6.64 -9.51 4.54
N ALA A 33 7.08 -10.22 3.50
CA ALA A 33 8.37 -10.90 3.51
C ALA A 33 9.55 -9.91 3.61
N ALA A 34 9.54 -8.85 2.80
CA ALA A 34 10.58 -7.81 2.85
C ALA A 34 10.65 -7.13 4.24
N LYS A 35 9.50 -6.80 4.84
CA LYS A 35 9.44 -6.26 6.20
C LYS A 35 9.93 -7.24 7.28
N ALA A 36 9.67 -8.53 7.09
CA ALA A 36 10.18 -9.56 7.99
C ALA A 36 11.71 -9.65 7.91
N GLU A 37 12.28 -9.57 6.71
CA GLU A 37 13.73 -9.52 6.48
C GLU A 37 14.36 -8.29 7.15
N GLU A 38 13.80 -7.09 6.93
CA GLU A 38 14.26 -5.86 7.60
C GLU A 38 14.25 -5.99 9.13
N ARG A 39 13.18 -6.57 9.69
CA ARG A 39 13.07 -6.80 11.14
C ARG A 39 14.15 -7.76 11.67
N LEU A 40 14.49 -8.81 10.90
CA LEU A 40 15.56 -9.74 11.26
C LEU A 40 16.92 -9.05 11.30
N GLU A 41 17.13 -8.05 10.43
CA GLU A 41 18.34 -7.23 10.39
C GLU A 41 18.33 -6.08 11.42
N GLY A 42 17.26 -5.92 12.19
CA GLY A 42 17.11 -4.83 13.16
C GLY A 42 16.82 -3.47 12.50
N ILE A 43 16.45 -3.46 11.23
CA ILE A 43 16.08 -2.27 10.48
C ILE A 43 14.64 -1.91 10.82
N GLN A 44 14.43 -0.65 11.20
CA GLN A 44 13.09 -0.16 11.50
C GLN A 44 12.41 0.30 10.19
N PRO A 45 11.20 -0.20 9.88
CA PRO A 45 10.49 0.18 8.66
C PRO A 45 10.17 1.67 8.66
N SER A 46 10.40 2.33 7.53
CA SER A 46 10.11 3.75 7.35
C SER A 46 8.60 3.96 7.16
N PRO A 47 7.95 4.90 7.89
CA PRO A 47 6.55 5.22 7.69
C PRO A 47 6.23 5.66 6.25
N VAL A 48 7.19 6.33 5.60
CA VAL A 48 7.06 6.76 4.20
C VAL A 48 7.10 5.57 3.24
N ALA A 49 7.91 4.56 3.53
CA ALA A 49 7.95 3.33 2.74
C ALA A 49 6.62 2.55 2.87
N ASP A 50 5.97 2.57 4.02
CA ASP A 50 4.68 1.89 4.23
C ASP A 50 3.57 2.44 3.33
N GLU A 51 3.51 3.75 3.13
CA GLU A 51 2.53 4.37 2.22
C GLU A 51 2.79 3.98 0.76
N ILE A 52 4.05 3.95 0.35
CA ILE A 52 4.48 3.53 -0.99
C ILE A 52 4.13 2.06 -1.22
N PHE A 53 4.42 1.19 -0.25
CA PHE A 53 4.07 -0.22 -0.34
C PHE A 53 2.55 -0.43 -0.38
N ALA A 54 1.76 0.37 0.35
CA ALA A 54 0.31 0.31 0.29
C ALA A 54 -0.21 0.71 -1.11
N ALA A 55 0.36 1.74 -1.73
CA ALA A 55 0.03 2.14 -3.10
C ALA A 55 0.44 1.07 -4.13
N TYR A 56 1.60 0.44 -3.96
CA TYR A 56 2.02 -0.71 -4.76
C TYR A 56 1.07 -1.90 -4.62
N ILE A 57 0.66 -2.25 -3.41
CA ILE A 57 -0.29 -3.34 -3.13
C ILE A 57 -1.64 -3.07 -3.79
N ARG A 58 -2.11 -1.82 -3.82
CA ARG A 58 -3.35 -1.43 -4.51
C ARG A 58 -3.21 -1.41 -6.03
N GLY A 59 -1.99 -1.41 -6.55
CA GLY A 59 -1.69 -1.31 -7.98
C GLY A 59 -1.66 0.11 -8.52
N GLU A 60 -1.62 1.11 -7.64
CA GLU A 60 -1.42 2.53 -8.00
C GLU A 60 0.03 2.79 -8.44
N ILE A 61 0.97 1.99 -7.92
CA ILE A 61 2.37 1.96 -8.34
C ILE A 61 2.63 0.64 -9.08
N LYS A 62 3.29 0.73 -10.22
CA LYS A 62 3.76 -0.45 -10.95
C LYS A 62 5.00 -1.04 -10.29
N ALA A 63 5.22 -2.34 -10.46
CA ALA A 63 6.39 -3.00 -9.91
C ALA A 63 7.72 -2.41 -10.42
N GLU A 64 7.75 -2.03 -11.70
CA GLU A 64 8.92 -1.40 -12.33
C GLU A 64 9.29 -0.03 -11.73
N ASP A 65 8.30 0.69 -11.20
CA ASP A 65 8.48 2.04 -10.65
C ASP A 65 8.78 2.04 -9.14
N LEU A 66 8.52 0.93 -8.45
CA LEU A 66 8.56 0.84 -6.97
C LEU A 66 9.89 1.33 -6.39
N VAL A 67 11.01 0.88 -6.97
CA VAL A 67 12.36 1.22 -6.48
C VAL A 67 12.65 2.70 -6.63
N GLU A 68 12.30 3.30 -7.77
CA GLU A 68 12.55 4.72 -8.02
C GLU A 68 11.66 5.62 -7.14
N VAL A 69 10.41 5.22 -6.89
CA VAL A 69 9.52 5.91 -5.94
C VAL A 69 10.08 5.86 -4.52
N CYS A 70 10.53 4.69 -4.04
CA CYS A 70 11.18 4.56 -2.73
C CYS A 70 12.43 5.44 -2.61
N LYS A 71 13.32 5.42 -3.61
CA LYS A 71 14.53 6.24 -3.63
C LYS A 71 14.22 7.73 -3.57
N LYS A 72 13.22 8.18 -4.33
CA LYS A 72 12.82 9.59 -4.35
C LYS A 72 12.31 10.01 -2.97
N ALA A 73 11.44 9.21 -2.37
CA ALA A 73 10.86 9.52 -1.07
C ALA A 73 11.92 9.62 0.05
N MET A 74 12.93 8.76 0.03
CA MET A 74 14.05 8.79 0.99
C MET A 74 15.01 9.98 0.82
N ARG A 75 14.99 10.67 -0.34
CA ARG A 75 15.80 11.88 -0.57
C ARG A 75 15.08 13.15 -0.11
N GLU A 76 13.76 13.09 0.05
CA GLU A 76 12.90 14.22 0.40
C GLU A 76 12.59 14.27 1.91
N THR A 77 13.00 13.25 2.67
CA THR A 77 12.97 13.15 4.14
C THR A 77 14.34 13.40 4.75
#